data_AF-A0A925RG67-F1
#
_entry.id   AF-A0A925RG67-F1
#
_cell.length_a   1.000
_cell.length_b   1.000
_cell.length_c   1.000
_cell.angle_alpha   90.00
_cell.angle_beta   90.00
_cell.angle_gamma   90.00
#
_symmetry.space_group_name_H-M   'P 1'
#
loop_
_entity.id
_entity.type
_entity.pdbx_description
1 polymer ?
#
loop_
_entity_poly.entity_id
_entity_poly.type
_entity_poly.pdbx_seq_one_letter_code
_entity_poly.pdbx_strand_id
1 'polypeptide(L)'
;MRIRIVLWAVLATSYSSSFAAEDTVPTFRAPVQLMAGNSAMGQGILYPSPKMQDLNGDGVPEMLIGDLRGQLLVAERQGSGDSVQWSELKPLETADGKPIKFDNW
;
A
#
# COMPACT_ATOMS: atom_id res chain seq x y z
N MET A 1 47.07 35.39 36.56
CA MET A 1 45.73 34.76 36.56
C MET A 1 45.55 34.09 35.20
N ARG A 2 45.58 32.75 35.14
CA ARG A 2 45.63 31.98 33.89
C ARG A 2 44.25 31.45 33.55
N ILE A 3 43.75 31.83 32.37
CA ILE A 3 42.49 31.33 31.78
C ILE A 3 42.74 29.92 31.27
N ARG A 4 41.92 28.94 31.69
CA ARG A 4 41.91 27.59 31.16
C ARG A 4 40.65 27.39 30.31
N ILE A 5 40.84 27.30 29.01
CA ILE A 5 39.83 26.84 28.04
C ILE A 5 39.82 25.30 28.13
N VAL A 6 38.65 24.72 28.42
CA VAL A 6 38.45 23.26 28.36
C VAL A 6 37.81 22.95 27.01
N LEU A 7 38.58 22.29 26.15
CA LEU A 7 38.13 21.71 24.88
C LEU A 7 37.39 20.40 25.19
N TRP A 8 36.15 20.27 24.75
CA TRP A 8 35.48 18.96 24.70
C TRP A 8 35.76 18.32 23.35
N ALA A 9 36.57 17.26 23.34
CA ALA A 9 36.70 16.37 22.19
C ALA A 9 35.48 15.45 22.18
N VAL A 10 34.58 15.62 21.21
CA VAL A 10 33.54 14.63 20.93
C VAL A 10 34.16 13.53 20.09
N LEU A 11 34.33 12.35 20.69
CA LEU A 11 34.72 11.13 20.00
C LEU A 11 33.54 10.69 19.14
N ALA A 12 33.59 10.91 17.83
CA ALA A 12 32.60 10.36 16.91
C ALA A 12 32.86 8.85 16.77
N THR A 13 32.13 8.02 17.53
CA THR A 13 32.09 6.58 17.29
C THR A 13 31.16 6.34 16.11
N SER A 14 31.72 6.05 14.94
CA SER A 14 30.93 5.55 13.82
C SER A 14 30.45 4.12 14.15
N TYR A 15 29.17 3.98 14.48
CA TYR A 15 28.51 2.67 14.45
C TYR A 15 28.40 2.24 12.98
N SER A 16 29.33 1.42 12.51
CA SER A 16 29.08 0.61 11.31
C SER A 16 28.20 -0.56 11.74
N SER A 17 26.89 -0.37 11.74
CA SER A 17 25.97 -1.50 11.79
C SER A 17 26.00 -2.15 10.41
N SER A 18 26.86 -3.14 10.25
CA SER A 18 26.77 -4.09 9.15
C SER A 18 25.46 -4.86 9.34
N PHE A 19 24.38 -4.44 8.66
CA PHE A 19 23.25 -5.33 8.47
C PHE A 19 23.74 -6.43 7.53
N ALA A 20 24.22 -7.54 8.10
CA ALA A 20 24.22 -8.78 7.35
C ALA A 20 22.75 -9.06 7.05
N ALA A 21 22.36 -8.93 5.78
CA ALA A 21 21.06 -9.38 5.34
C ALA A 21 21.05 -10.90 5.57
N GLU A 22 20.44 -11.34 6.67
CA GLU A 22 20.13 -12.75 6.81
C GLU A 22 19.20 -13.11 5.65
N ASP A 23 19.64 -14.07 4.84
CA ASP A 23 18.92 -14.61 3.69
C ASP A 23 17.75 -15.46 4.19
N THR A 24 16.83 -14.80 4.90
CA THR A 24 15.65 -15.42 5.49
C THR A 24 14.62 -15.57 4.39
N VAL A 25 14.32 -16.82 4.04
CA VAL A 25 13.16 -17.11 3.19
C VAL A 25 11.92 -16.59 3.93
N PRO A 26 11.14 -15.66 3.34
CA PRO A 26 9.97 -15.13 4.01
C PRO A 26 8.98 -16.26 4.27
N THR A 27 8.52 -16.38 5.51
CA THR A 27 7.43 -17.29 5.87
C THR A 27 6.12 -16.55 5.75
N PHE A 28 5.24 -17.03 4.89
CA PHE A 28 3.92 -16.44 4.72
C PHE A 28 2.93 -17.11 5.67
N ARG A 29 2.01 -16.31 6.23
CA ARG A 29 0.80 -16.84 6.88
C ARG A 29 -0.06 -17.56 5.82
N ALA A 30 -1.00 -18.39 6.28
CA ALA A 30 -2.01 -18.95 5.39
C ALA A 30 -2.72 -17.83 4.61
N PRO A 31 -3.04 -18.03 3.32
CA PRO A 31 -3.72 -17.03 2.53
C PRO A 31 -5.11 -16.74 3.13
N VAL A 32 -5.51 -15.48 3.06
CA VAL A 32 -6.84 -15.03 3.47
C VAL A 32 -7.61 -14.52 2.26
N GLN A 33 -8.91 -14.77 2.24
CA GLN A 33 -9.79 -14.18 1.23
C GLN A 33 -9.90 -12.68 1.51
N LEU A 34 -9.49 -11.85 0.56
CA LEU A 34 -9.77 -10.42 0.63
C LEU A 34 -11.25 -10.18 0.38
N MET A 35 -11.84 -9.35 1.23
CA MET A 35 -13.23 -8.92 1.17
C MET A 35 -13.27 -7.44 0.79
N ALA A 36 -14.29 -7.05 0.02
CA ALA A 36 -14.66 -5.68 -0.27
C ALA A 36 -16.09 -5.48 0.25
N GLY A 37 -16.22 -4.84 1.42
CA GLY A 37 -17.45 -4.93 2.22
C GLY A 37 -17.81 -6.39 2.52
N ASN A 38 -19.03 -6.79 2.16
CA ASN A 38 -19.54 -8.15 2.42
C ASN A 38 -19.28 -9.15 1.28
N SER A 39 -18.60 -8.75 0.20
CA SER A 39 -18.34 -9.62 -0.96
C SER A 39 -16.85 -9.97 -1.07
N ALA A 40 -16.55 -11.14 -1.64
CA ALA A 40 -15.15 -11.44 -1.98
C ALA A 40 -14.66 -10.43 -3.02
N MET A 41 -13.45 -9.92 -2.85
CA MET A 41 -12.91 -8.79 -3.62
C MET A 41 -12.86 -9.02 -5.15
N GLY A 42 -12.81 -10.27 -5.62
CA GLY A 42 -12.87 -10.60 -7.04
C GLY A 42 -14.25 -11.04 -7.56
N GLN A 43 -15.27 -11.01 -6.70
CA GLN A 43 -16.56 -11.64 -7.00
C GLN A 43 -17.26 -10.95 -8.19
N GLY A 44 -17.58 -11.75 -9.21
CA GLY A 44 -18.25 -11.24 -10.42
C GLY A 44 -17.36 -10.46 -11.38
N ILE A 45 -16.06 -10.35 -11.09
CA ILE A 45 -15.09 -9.64 -11.95
C ILE A 45 -14.45 -10.64 -12.91
N LEU A 46 -14.53 -10.36 -14.21
CA LEU A 46 -13.88 -11.18 -15.23
C LEU A 46 -12.41 -10.77 -15.36
N TYR A 47 -11.49 -11.72 -15.17
CA TYR A 47 -10.03 -11.51 -15.22
C TYR A 47 -9.55 -10.35 -14.32
N PRO A 48 -9.79 -10.43 -12.99
CA PRO A 48 -9.43 -9.36 -12.08
C PRO A 48 -7.92 -9.12 -12.09
N SER A 49 -7.54 -7.87 -12.33
CA SER A 49 -6.15 -7.43 -12.38
C SER A 49 -5.90 -6.41 -11.26
N PRO A 50 -5.49 -6.85 -10.05
CA PRO A 50 -5.37 -5.99 -8.89
C PRO A 50 -4.09 -5.12 -8.92
N LYS A 51 -4.18 -3.91 -8.37
CA LYS A 51 -3.04 -2.99 -8.16
C LYS A 51 -3.25 -2.17 -6.89
N MET A 52 -2.19 -2.01 -6.10
CA MET A 52 -2.16 -1.05 -5.00
C MET A 52 -1.66 0.30 -5.52
N GLN A 53 -2.39 1.37 -5.26
CA GLN A 53 -2.00 2.73 -5.66
C GLN A 53 -2.61 3.76 -4.73
N ASP A 54 -1.81 4.71 -4.27
CA ASP A 54 -2.31 5.93 -3.64
C ASP A 54 -2.86 6.85 -4.75
N LEU A 55 -4.19 6.99 -4.76
CA LEU A 55 -4.94 7.78 -5.74
C LEU A 55 -5.30 9.16 -5.21
N ASN A 56 -5.45 9.29 -3.90
CA ASN A 56 -5.97 10.51 -3.28
C ASN A 56 -4.84 11.41 -2.71
N GLY A 57 -3.61 10.90 -2.62
CA GLY A 57 -2.42 11.61 -2.16
C GLY A 57 -2.21 11.63 -0.64
N ASP A 58 -2.89 10.78 0.12
CA ASP A 58 -2.78 10.69 1.58
C ASP A 58 -1.64 9.76 2.06
N GLY A 59 -0.93 9.11 1.13
CA GLY A 59 0.14 8.16 1.42
C GLY A 59 -0.35 6.74 1.77
N VAL A 60 -1.67 6.49 1.71
CA VAL A 60 -2.28 5.19 1.95
C VAL A 60 -2.84 4.65 0.63
N PRO A 61 -2.27 3.58 0.07
CA PRO A 61 -2.75 3.08 -1.21
C PRO A 61 -4.13 2.44 -1.10
N GLU A 62 -4.99 2.76 -2.07
CA GLU A 62 -6.22 2.04 -2.36
C GLU A 62 -5.97 0.76 -3.16
N MET A 63 -6.98 -0.12 -3.15
CA MET A 63 -7.03 -1.29 -4.02
C MET A 63 -7.75 -0.94 -5.31
N LEU A 64 -7.04 -1.01 -6.43
CA LEU A 64 -7.59 -0.95 -7.78
C LEU A 64 -7.76 -2.34 -8.35
N ILE A 65 -8.84 -2.57 -9.09
CA ILE A 65 -9.04 -3.81 -9.86
C ILE A 65 -9.50 -3.44 -11.26
N GLY A 66 -8.72 -3.84 -12.26
CA GLY A 66 -9.17 -3.84 -13.66
C GLY A 66 -9.95 -5.10 -13.99
N ASP A 67 -10.98 -4.95 -14.85
CA ASP A 67 -11.72 -6.07 -15.41
C ASP A 67 -11.49 -6.25 -16.92
N LEU A 68 -11.87 -7.41 -17.44
CA LEU A 68 -11.79 -7.71 -18.88
C LEU A 68 -12.65 -6.79 -19.75
N ARG A 69 -13.69 -6.16 -19.19
CA ARG A 69 -14.63 -5.28 -19.91
C ARG A 69 -14.13 -3.83 -19.96
N GLY A 70 -12.93 -3.56 -19.45
CA GLY A 70 -12.28 -2.27 -19.42
C GLY A 70 -12.73 -1.35 -18.28
N GLN A 71 -13.47 -1.86 -17.30
CA GLN A 71 -13.83 -1.13 -16.09
C GLN A 71 -12.63 -1.08 -15.13
N LEU A 72 -12.43 0.07 -14.49
CA LEU A 72 -11.60 0.17 -13.29
C LEU A 72 -12.50 0.29 -12.07
N LEU A 73 -12.24 -0.55 -11.07
CA LEU A 73 -12.90 -0.53 -9.77
C LEU A 73 -11.89 -0.14 -8.70
N VAL A 74 -12.36 0.55 -7.66
CA VAL A 74 -11.55 0.99 -6.52
C VAL A 74 -12.24 0.63 -5.20
N ALA A 75 -11.46 0.19 -4.22
CA ALA A 75 -11.87 0.05 -2.84
C ALA A 75 -10.87 0.77 -1.93
N GLU A 76 -11.40 1.58 -1.02
CA GLU A 76 -10.61 2.33 -0.04
C GLU A 76 -10.10 1.38 1.05
N ARG A 77 -8.86 1.61 1.47
CA ARG A 77 -8.29 0.93 2.63
C ARG A 77 -8.86 1.55 3.90
N GLN A 78 -9.35 0.71 4.80
CA GLN A 78 -9.81 1.11 6.12
C GLN A 78 -9.00 0.36 7.18
N GLY A 79 -8.74 1.01 8.32
CA GLY A 79 -7.93 0.43 9.40
C GLY A 79 -6.43 0.36 9.07
N SER A 80 -5.66 -0.31 9.94
CA SER A 80 -4.20 -0.37 9.83
C SER A 80 -3.63 -1.65 10.45
N GLY A 81 -2.41 -2.03 10.07
CA GLY A 81 -1.77 -3.25 10.58
C GLY A 81 -2.57 -4.52 10.26
N ASP A 82 -2.88 -5.33 11.28
CA ASP A 82 -3.66 -6.57 11.13
C ASP A 82 -5.18 -6.34 10.99
N SER A 83 -5.69 -5.10 11.15
CA SER A 83 -7.12 -4.78 11.05
C SER A 83 -7.54 -4.15 9.70
N VAL A 84 -6.70 -4.29 8.67
CA VAL A 84 -7.00 -3.75 7.34
C VAL A 84 -8.27 -4.38 6.78
N GLN A 85 -9.22 -3.52 6.43
CA GLN A 85 -10.44 -3.86 5.71
C GLN A 85 -10.55 -3.00 4.45
N TRP A 86 -11.41 -3.42 3.52
CA TRP A 86 -11.66 -2.69 2.29
C TRP A 86 -13.12 -2.29 2.21
N SER A 87 -13.37 -1.09 1.72
CA SER A 87 -14.71 -0.67 1.34
C SER A 87 -15.30 -1.60 0.26
N GLU A 88 -16.59 -1.43 -0.03
CA GLU A 88 -17.16 -1.99 -1.25
C GLU A 88 -16.40 -1.47 -2.48
N LEU A 89 -16.25 -2.31 -3.50
CA LEU A 89 -15.71 -1.91 -4.78
C LEU A 89 -16.70 -1.02 -5.50
N LYS A 90 -16.21 0.12 -6.00
CA LYS A 90 -16.98 1.07 -6.79
C LYS A 90 -16.25 1.36 -8.09
N PRO A 91 -16.94 1.79 -9.15
CA PRO A 91 -16.28 2.32 -10.33
C PRO A 91 -15.30 3.44 -9.94
N LEU A 92 -14.09 3.41 -10.49
CA LEU A 92 -13.21 4.55 -10.42
C LEU A 92 -13.79 5.64 -11.33
N GLU A 93 -13.97 6.85 -10.79
CA GLU A 93 -14.65 7.93 -11.50
C GLU A 93 -13.67 9.04 -11.91
N THR A 94 -14.01 9.72 -13.00
CA THR A 94 -13.42 11.01 -13.38
C THR A 94 -13.86 12.11 -12.41
N ALA A 95 -13.21 13.28 -12.48
CA ALA A 95 -13.56 14.41 -11.62
C ALA A 95 -15.02 14.90 -11.78
N ASP A 96 -15.68 14.61 -12.91
CA ASP A 96 -17.10 14.89 -13.15
C ASP A 96 -18.04 13.74 -12.75
N GLY A 97 -17.54 12.72 -12.04
CA GLY A 97 -18.33 11.62 -11.48
C GLY A 97 -18.73 10.55 -12.50
N LYS A 98 -18.05 10.46 -13.65
CA LYS A 98 -18.32 9.41 -14.64
C LYS A 98 -17.35 8.24 -14.44
N PRO A 99 -17.81 6.99 -14.55
CA PRO A 99 -16.91 5.84 -14.52
C PRO A 99 -15.83 5.93 -15.60
N ILE A 100 -14.58 5.69 -15.20
CA ILE A 100 -13.49 5.45 -16.13
C ILE A 100 -13.69 4.05 -16.72
N LYS A 101 -13.84 4.03 -18.04
CA LYS A 101 -13.99 2.80 -18.80
C LYS A 101 -13.12 2.88 -20.05
N PHE A 102 -12.35 1.82 -20.28
CA PHE A 102 -11.60 1.62 -21.51
C PHE A 102 -12.41 0.72 -22.45
N ASP A 103 -12.34 1.02 -23.74
CA ASP A 103 -12.89 0.13 -24.74
C ASP A 103 -11.88 -0.99 -24.99
N ASN A 104 -12.24 -2.20 -24.55
CA ASN A 104 -11.58 -3.41 -25.00
C ASN A 104 -12.30 -3.89 -26.25
N TRP A 105 -11.56 -3.97 -27.36
CA TRP A 105 -11.90 -4.49 -28.70
C TRP A 105 -13.35 -4.32 -29.21
#